data_AF-S0EWT1-F1
#
_entry.id   AF-S0EWT1-F1
#
_cell.length_a   1.000
_cell.length_b   1.000
_cell.length_c   1.000
_cell.angle_alpha   90.00
_cell.angle_beta   90.00
_cell.angle_gamma   90.00
#
_symmetry.space_group_name_H-M   'P 1'
#
loop_
_entity.id
_entity.type
_entity.pdbx_description
1 polymer ?
#
loop_
_entity_poly.entity_id
_entity_poly.type
_entity_poly.pdbx_seq_one_letter_code
_entity_poly.pdbx_strand_id
1 'polypeptide(L)'
;MYFGEPVGIGGIILWLLNLLNFLLLVYVIISWLQVFRVDLGPFRSVARFLDSIFEPMLAPIRRLVPPEKLGGIDISPLILIIAVQVVAQFVAHQIGP
;
A
#
# COMPACT_ATOMS: atom_id res chain seq x y z
N MET A 1 -14.88 -3.27 29.89
CA MET A 1 -14.38 -2.61 28.67
C MET A 1 -13.31 -3.51 28.06
N TYR A 2 -13.73 -4.66 27.53
CA TYR A 2 -12.84 -5.57 26.81
C TYR A 2 -12.86 -5.10 25.36
N PHE A 3 -11.79 -4.41 24.94
CA PHE A 3 -11.56 -4.08 23.53
C PHE A 3 -11.35 -5.39 22.78
N GLY A 4 -12.46 -5.99 22.34
CA GLY A 4 -12.47 -7.19 21.52
C GLY A 4 -12.05 -6.87 20.10
N GLU A 5 -10.76 -6.59 19.90
CA GLU A 5 -10.15 -6.85 18.61
C GLU A 5 -10.43 -8.34 18.32
N PRO A 6 -10.97 -8.72 17.15
CA PRO A 6 -11.21 -10.11 16.83
C PRO A 6 -9.86 -10.84 16.84
N VAL A 7 -9.52 -11.52 17.95
CA VAL A 7 -8.26 -12.28 18.13
C VAL A 7 -8.26 -13.59 17.33
N GLY A 8 -8.95 -13.59 16.19
CA GLY A 8 -9.04 -14.68 15.23
C GLY A 8 -8.33 -14.33 13.92
N ILE A 9 -8.30 -15.29 13.00
CA ILE A 9 -7.62 -15.18 11.71
C ILE A 9 -8.06 -13.92 10.94
N GLY A 10 -9.36 -13.60 10.95
CA GLY A 10 -9.88 -12.42 10.25
C GLY A 10 -9.39 -11.09 10.82
N GLY A 11 -9.20 -10.97 12.14
CA GLY A 11 -8.63 -9.76 12.74
C GLY A 11 -7.14 -9.61 12.46
N ILE A 12 -6.39 -10.71 12.46
CA ILE A 12 -4.97 -10.72 12.04
C ILE A 12 -4.85 -10.27 10.58
N ILE A 13 -5.72 -10.77 9.69
CA ILE A 13 -5.78 -10.35 8.29
C ILE A 13 -6.09 -8.86 8.20
N LEU A 14 -7.10 -8.36 8.91
CA LEU A 14 -7.46 -6.95 8.89
C LEU A 14 -6.31 -6.06 9.37
N TRP A 15 -5.60 -6.46 10.43
CA TRP A 15 -4.43 -5.75 10.93
C TRP A 15 -3.31 -5.70 9.87
N LEU A 16 -3.03 -6.82 9.21
CA LEU A 16 -2.03 -6.90 8.13
C LEU A 16 -2.42 -6.02 6.93
N LEU A 17 -3.69 -6.00 6.53
CA LEU A 17 -4.19 -5.14 5.45
C LEU A 17 -4.07 -3.66 5.81
N ASN A 18 -4.35 -3.29 7.05
CA ASN A 18 -4.16 -1.91 7.54
C ASN A 18 -2.68 -1.52 7.57
N LEU A 19 -1.80 -2.42 8.01
CA LEU A 19 -0.35 -2.21 7.95
C LEU A 19 0.12 -2.05 6.51
N LEU A 20 -0.36 -2.90 5.59
CA LEU A 20 -0.03 -2.81 4.17
C LEU A 20 -0.45 -1.47 3.57
N ASN A 21 -1.67 -0.99 3.88
CA ASN A 21 -2.16 0.33 3.47
C ASN A 21 -1.28 1.47 4.02
N PHE A 22 -0.87 1.39 5.29
CA PHE A 22 0.03 2.38 5.86
C PHE A 22 1.40 2.39 5.15
N LEU A 23 1.98 1.22 4.91
CA LEU A 23 3.24 1.10 4.17
C LEU A 23 3.10 1.59 2.72
N LEU A 24 1.95 1.38 2.08
CA LEU A 24 1.66 1.94 0.75
C LEU A 24 1.64 3.46 0.78
N LEU A 25 1.03 4.07 1.79
CA LEU A 25 1.05 5.53 1.94
C LEU A 25 2.49 6.05 2.06
N VAL A 26 3.32 5.40 2.88
CA VAL A 26 4.75 5.73 3.00
C VAL A 26 5.46 5.55 1.66
N TYR A 27 5.18 4.47 0.93
CA TYR A 27 5.72 4.23 -0.42
C TYR A 27 5.35 5.36 -1.37
N VAL A 28 4.09 5.81 -1.40
CA VAL A 28 3.64 6.93 -2.25
C VAL A 28 4.44 8.19 -1.94
N ILE A 29 4.57 8.54 -0.65
CA ILE A 29 5.33 9.71 -0.23
C ILE A 29 6.79 9.61 -0.71
N ILE A 30 7.45 8.47 -0.48
CA ILE A 30 8.84 8.26 -0.92
C ILE A 30 8.96 8.31 -2.44
N SER A 31 8.00 7.73 -3.18
CA SER A 31 7.99 7.78 -4.64
C SER A 31 7.88 9.22 -5.16
N TRP A 32 7.08 10.07 -4.51
CA TRP A 32 7.00 11.49 -4.86
C TRP A 32 8.27 12.26 -4.51
N LEU A 33 8.89 11.98 -3.37
CA LEU A 33 10.20 12.55 -3.04
C LEU A 33 11.23 12.23 -4.14
N GLN A 34 11.24 11.01 -4.67
CA GLN A 34 12.10 10.63 -5.78
C GLN A 34 11.74 11.38 -7.09
N VAL A 35 10.44 11.48 -7.41
CA VAL A 35 9.95 12.23 -8.59
C VAL A 35 10.37 13.70 -8.53
N PHE A 36 10.26 14.34 -7.37
CA PHE A 36 10.71 15.71 -7.13
C PHE A 36 12.22 15.84 -6.91
N ARG A 37 12.98 14.76 -7.12
CA ARG A 37 14.45 14.70 -6.99
C ARG A 37 14.96 15.14 -5.61
N VAL A 38 14.19 14.85 -4.55
CA VAL A 38 14.61 15.05 -3.17
C VAL A 38 15.65 13.99 -2.80
N ASP A 39 16.75 14.41 -2.16
CA ASP A 39 17.76 13.48 -1.66
C ASP A 39 17.23 12.72 -0.44
N LEU A 40 17.05 11.41 -0.58
CA LEU A 40 16.57 10.53 0.49
C LEU A 40 17.60 10.25 1.59
N GLY A 41 18.89 10.57 1.38
CA GLY A 41 19.92 10.39 2.41
C GLY A 41 19.93 8.98 3.01
N PRO A 42 19.73 8.84 4.34
CA PRO A 42 19.69 7.54 5.03
C PRO A 42 18.45 6.70 4.71
N PHE A 43 17.37 7.29 4.20
CA PHE A 43 16.10 6.59 3.91
C PHE A 43 16.11 5.79 2.60
N ARG A 44 17.21 5.80 1.85
CA ARG A 44 17.37 4.99 0.62
C ARG A 44 17.18 3.49 0.85
N SER A 45 17.59 2.98 2.02
CA SER A 45 17.38 1.57 2.38
C SER A 45 15.89 1.26 2.58
N VAL A 46 15.16 2.17 3.23
CA VAL A 46 13.70 2.06 3.41
C VAL A 46 12.99 2.10 2.06
N ALA A 47 13.37 3.00 1.16
CA ALA A 47 12.82 3.06 -0.19
C ALA A 47 12.96 1.71 -0.92
N ARG A 48 14.18 1.16 -0.97
CA ARG A 48 14.44 -0.15 -1.61
C ARG A 48 13.66 -1.30 -0.95
N PHE A 49 13.52 -1.25 0.37
CA PHE A 49 12.72 -2.24 1.09
C PHE A 49 11.25 -2.18 0.68
N LEU A 50 10.66 -0.98 0.62
CA LEU A 50 9.28 -0.82 0.17
C LEU A 50 9.12 -1.18 -1.30
N ASP A 51 10.07 -0.84 -2.18
CA ASP A 51 10.09 -1.30 -3.57
C ASP A 51 10.03 -2.84 -3.62
N SER A 52 10.83 -3.53 -2.82
CA SER A 52 10.83 -5.01 -2.81
C SER A 52 9.49 -5.63 -2.37
N ILE A 53 8.75 -4.93 -1.50
CA ILE A 53 7.41 -5.36 -1.06
C ILE A 53 6.38 -5.07 -2.13
N PHE A 54 6.41 -3.88 -2.72
CA PHE A 54 5.31 -3.37 -3.54
C PHE A 54 5.45 -3.64 -5.03
N GLU A 55 6.67 -3.80 -5.55
CA GLU A 55 6.89 -4.05 -6.98
C GLU A 55 6.10 -5.26 -7.52
N PRO A 56 6.01 -6.42 -6.83
CA PRO A 56 5.21 -7.54 -7.31
C PRO A 56 3.72 -7.23 -7.46
N MET A 57 3.18 -6.32 -6.65
CA MET A 57 1.77 -5.91 -6.68
C MET A 57 1.53 -4.73 -7.64
N LEU A 58 2.49 -3.82 -7.74
CA LEU A 58 2.40 -2.63 -8.60
C LEU A 58 2.71 -2.95 -10.07
N ALA A 59 3.64 -3.85 -10.37
CA ALA A 59 4.02 -4.17 -11.74
C ALA A 59 2.84 -4.66 -12.60
N PRO A 60 1.93 -5.54 -12.13
CA PRO A 60 0.72 -5.88 -12.87
C PRO A 60 -0.19 -4.66 -13.12
N ILE A 61 -0.35 -3.78 -12.13
CA ILE A 61 -1.18 -2.57 -12.24
C ILE A 61 -0.58 -1.62 -13.28
N ARG A 62 0.74 -1.39 -13.25
CA ARG A 62 1.46 -0.57 -14.23
C ARG A 62 1.35 -1.11 -15.65
N ARG A 63 1.23 -2.44 -15.83
CA ARG A 63 0.98 -3.02 -17.16
C ARG A 63 -0.41 -2.69 -17.69
N LEU A 64 -1.41 -2.62 -16.80
CA LEU A 64 -2.79 -2.27 -17.16
C LEU A 64 -2.97 -0.75 -17.32
N VAL A 65 -2.30 0.03 -16.48
CA VAL A 65 -2.35 1.49 -16.44
C VAL A 65 -0.92 2.05 -16.51
N PRO A 66 -0.33 2.11 -17.72
CA PRO A 66 1.06 2.52 -17.87
C PRO A 66 1.28 3.99 -17.51
N PRO A 67 2.23 4.32 -16.59
CA PRO A 67 2.50 5.70 -16.17
C PRO A 67 2.86 6.65 -17.31
N GLU A 68 3.49 6.15 -18.38
CA GLU A 68 3.82 6.93 -19.58
C GLU A 68 2.58 7.49 -20.29
N LYS A 69 1.42 6.82 -20.15
CA LYS A 69 0.14 7.31 -20.68
C LYS A 69 -0.50 8.38 -19.79
N LEU A 70 0.06 8.60 -18.60
CA LEU A 70 -0.43 9.53 -17.56
C LEU A 70 0.56 10.67 -17.30
N GLY A 71 1.38 11.02 -18.30
CA GLY A 71 2.37 12.09 -18.16
C GLY A 71 3.56 11.72 -17.27
N GLY A 72 3.82 10.43 -17.06
CA GLY A 72 4.95 9.92 -16.28
C GLY A 72 4.69 9.81 -14.77
N ILE A 73 3.49 10.14 -14.30
CA ILE A 73 3.10 9.97 -12.90
C ILE A 73 2.53 8.57 -12.71
N ASP A 74 3.12 7.82 -11.77
CA ASP A 74 2.64 6.49 -11.42
C ASP A 74 1.46 6.56 -10.45
N ILE A 75 0.24 6.33 -10.97
CA ILE A 75 -0.98 6.25 -10.15
C ILE A 75 -1.26 4.83 -9.64
N SER A 76 -0.44 3.84 -10.02
CA SER A 76 -0.63 2.44 -9.63
C SER A 76 -0.69 2.24 -8.11
N PRO A 77 0.09 2.98 -7.28
CA PRO A 77 -0.02 2.89 -5.82
C PRO A 77 -1.38 3.32 -5.30
N LEU A 78 -2.03 4.32 -5.90
CA LEU A 78 -3.37 4.76 -5.51
C LEU A 78 -4.41 3.68 -5.82
N ILE A 79 -4.29 3.04 -6.99
CA ILE A 79 -5.14 1.91 -7.36
C ILE A 79 -4.98 0.76 -6.36
N LEU A 80 -3.73 0.45 -5.97
CA LEU A 80 -3.45 -0.59 -4.99
C LEU A 80 -4.00 -0.24 -3.60
N ILE A 81 -3.90 1.01 -3.15
CA ILE A 81 -4.51 1.47 -1.89
C ILE A 81 -6.02 1.22 -1.91
N ILE A 82 -6.71 1.62 -2.98
CA ILE A 82 -8.15 1.41 -3.11
C ILE A 82 -8.48 -0.09 -3.08
N ALA A 83 -7.73 -0.92 -3.80
CA ALA A 83 -7.94 -2.36 -3.80
C ALA A 83 -7.77 -2.98 -2.41
N VAL A 84 -6.71 -2.62 -1.68
CA VAL A 84 -6.46 -3.11 -0.31
C VAL A 84 -7.54 -2.62 0.64
N GLN A 85 -7.99 -1.37 0.52
CA GLN A 85 -9.11 -0.84 1.33
C GLN A 85 -10.41 -1.60 1.08
N VAL A 86 -10.76 -1.90 -0.18
CA VAL A 86 -11.95 -2.69 -0.50
C VAL A 86 -11.88 -4.08 0.14
N VAL A 87 -10.72 -4.75 0.06
CA VAL A 87 -10.51 -6.05 0.70
C VAL A 87 -10.60 -5.94 2.23
N ALA A 88 -10.02 -4.91 2.83
CA ALA A 88 -10.08 -4.68 4.26
C ALA A 88 -11.52 -4.46 4.74
N GLN A 89 -12.30 -3.65 4.02
CA GLN A 89 -13.72 -3.43 4.33
C GLN A 89 -14.54 -4.71 4.20
N PHE A 90 -14.28 -5.50 3.15
CA PHE A 90 -14.92 -6.80 2.99
C PHE A 90 -14.62 -7.73 4.17
N VAL A 91 -13.35 -7.88 4.57
CA VAL A 91 -12.94 -8.69 5.71
C VAL A 91 -13.56 -8.18 7.02
N ALA A 92 -13.53 -6.86 7.24
CA ALA A 92 -14.13 -6.23 8.41
C ALA A 92 -15.64 -6.53 8.52
N HIS A 93 -16.36 -6.52 7.39
CA HIS A 93 -17.78 -6.87 7.35
C HIS A 93 -18.04 -8.35 7.72
N GLN A 94 -17.11 -9.27 7.43
CA GLN A 94 -17.27 -10.69 7.78
C GLN A 94 -16.99 -10.99 9.26
N ILE A 95 -16.28 -10.12 9.97
CA ILE A 95 -15.87 -10.32 11.38
C ILE A 95 -16.58 -9.41 12.38
N GLY A 96 -17.20 -8.32 11.90
CA GLY A 96 -18.08 -7.49 12.71
C GLY A 96 -19.38 -8.22 13.06
N PRO A 97 -20.05 -7.85 14.18
CA PRO A 97 -21.36 -8.38 14.52
C PRO A 97 -22.44 -8.04 13.49
#